data_AF-A0A7C3GS78-F1
#
_entry.id   AF-A0A7C3GS78-F1
#
_cell.length_a   1.000
_cell.length_b   1.000
_cell.length_c   1.000
_cell.angle_alpha   90.00
_cell.angle_beta   90.00
_cell.angle_gamma   90.00
#
_symmetry.space_group_name_H-M   'P 1'
#
loop_
_entity.id
_entity.type
_entity.pdbx_description
1 polymer ?
#
loop_
_entity_poly.entity_id
_entity_poly.type
_entity_poly.pdbx_seq_one_letter_code
_entity_poly.pdbx_strand_id
1 'polypeptide(L)'
;MPPLRLLYVIALCAALLAACGKPALPAAPLGDHAVLEQLAEAYKQTLQEVPTAPRAMRPAGRLLFVEQVFRGAGYDYAATLTVLAEGLDAGDKNQRDLAELVSLPFAGLSDAGLDELLSGDELENARLLRQRLK
;
A
#
# COMPACT_ATOMS: atom_id res chain seq x y z
N MET A 1 -50.28 29.54 11.37
CA MET A 1 -48.81 29.59 11.40
C MET A 1 -48.29 28.20 11.74
N PRO A 2 -47.85 27.37 10.77
CA PRO A 2 -47.34 26.04 11.08
C PRO A 2 -45.81 26.09 11.29
N PRO A 3 -45.29 25.74 12.48
CA PRO A 3 -43.86 25.68 12.77
C PRO A 3 -43.26 24.33 12.32
N LEU A 4 -43.61 23.84 11.13
CA LEU A 4 -43.18 22.51 10.65
C LEU A 4 -42.10 22.56 9.57
N ARG A 5 -41.75 23.74 9.04
CA ARG A 5 -40.77 23.88 7.96
C ARG A 5 -39.32 24.05 8.43
N LEU A 6 -39.10 24.39 9.70
CA LEU A 6 -37.75 24.67 10.22
C LEU A 6 -36.95 23.41 10.58
N LEU A 7 -37.64 22.32 10.98
CA LEU A 7 -36.98 21.08 11.41
C LEU A 7 -36.38 20.27 10.25
N TYR A 8 -36.90 20.42 9.03
CA TYR A 8 -36.40 19.68 7.87
C TYR A 8 -35.07 20.23 7.31
N VAL A 9 -34.78 21.51 7.53
CA VAL A 9 -33.56 22.15 7.02
C VAL A 9 -32.33 21.75 7.87
N ILE A 10 -32.53 21.48 9.16
CA ILE A 10 -31.44 21.10 10.07
C ILE A 10 -31.04 19.63 9.85
N ALA A 11 -31.98 18.75 9.50
CA ALA A 11 -31.69 17.34 9.24
C ALA A 11 -30.89 17.09 7.95
N LEU A 12 -31.01 17.96 6.95
CA LEU A 12 -30.29 17.81 5.67
C LEU A 12 -28.82 18.26 5.75
N CYS A 13 -28.48 19.22 6.62
CA CYS A 13 -27.11 19.68 6.80
C CYS A 13 -26.22 18.71 7.60
N ALA A 14 -26.80 17.85 8.43
CA ALA A 14 -26.03 16.88 9.22
C ALA A 14 -25.54 15.68 8.39
N ALA A 15 -26.15 15.39 7.23
CA ALA A 15 -25.74 14.29 6.36
C ALA A 15 -24.54 14.63 5.43
N LEU A 16 -24.21 15.91 5.27
CA LEU A 16 -23.13 16.37 4.37
C LEU A 16 -21.75 16.45 5.05
N LEU A 17 -21.67 16.29 6.38
CA LEU A 17 -20.43 16.39 7.14
C LEU A 17 -19.71 15.04 7.35
N ALA A 18 -20.31 13.92 6.96
CA ALA A 18 -19.71 12.58 7.13
C ALA A 18 -18.86 12.10 5.93
N ALA A 19 -18.72 12.89 4.87
CA ALA A 19 -18.17 12.44 3.58
C ALA A 19 -16.78 13.02 3.22
N CYS A 20 -15.99 13.44 4.21
CA CYS A 20 -14.61 13.88 4.00
C CYS A 20 -13.60 13.05 4.81
N GLY A 21 -13.65 11.74 4.63
CA GLY A 21 -12.54 10.84 4.96
C GLY A 21 -12.44 9.82 3.84
N LYS A 22 -11.36 9.83 3.05
CA LYS A 22 -11.10 8.70 2.16
C LYS A 22 -11.00 7.47 3.07
N PRO A 23 -11.76 6.39 2.80
CA PRO A 23 -11.60 5.17 3.58
C PRO A 23 -10.13 4.75 3.50
N ALA A 24 -9.54 4.42 4.65
CA ALA A 24 -8.21 3.85 4.67
C ALA A 24 -8.24 2.55 3.85
N LEU A 25 -7.32 2.40 2.91
CA LEU A 25 -7.24 1.18 2.11
C LEU A 25 -6.75 0.02 3.00
N PRO A 26 -7.26 -1.20 2.81
CA PRO A 26 -6.82 -2.36 3.57
C PRO A 26 -5.44 -2.85 3.12
N ALA A 27 -4.78 -3.65 3.95
CA ALA A 27 -3.64 -4.45 3.50
C ALA A 27 -4.06 -5.46 2.41
N ALA A 28 -3.16 -5.76 1.48
CA ALA A 28 -3.34 -6.85 0.54
C ALA A 28 -3.38 -8.19 1.31
N PRO A 29 -4.43 -9.03 1.14
CA PRO A 29 -4.52 -10.32 1.80
C PRO A 29 -3.32 -11.22 1.50
N LEU A 30 -2.76 -11.84 2.55
CA LEU A 30 -1.65 -12.79 2.41
C LEU A 30 -2.13 -14.12 1.81
N GLY A 31 -1.34 -14.70 0.91
CA GLY A 31 -1.60 -16.01 0.32
C GLY A 31 -2.65 -16.02 -0.80
N ASP A 32 -3.31 -14.88 -1.08
CA ASP A 32 -4.36 -14.79 -2.09
C ASP A 32 -3.78 -14.53 -3.49
N HIS A 33 -3.89 -15.53 -4.37
CA HIS A 33 -3.43 -15.45 -5.75
C HIS A 33 -4.22 -14.41 -6.57
N ALA A 34 -5.52 -14.23 -6.33
CA ALA A 34 -6.31 -13.27 -7.08
C ALA A 34 -5.86 -11.83 -6.79
N VAL A 35 -5.43 -11.57 -5.55
CA VAL A 35 -4.86 -10.28 -5.14
C VAL A 35 -3.52 -10.03 -5.85
N LEU A 36 -2.67 -11.04 -6.00
CA LEU A 36 -1.43 -10.92 -6.77
C LEU A 36 -1.69 -10.60 -8.24
N GLU A 37 -2.69 -11.20 -8.86
CA GLU A 37 -3.07 -10.89 -10.24
C GLU A 37 -3.59 -9.46 -10.38
N GLN A 38 -4.36 -8.97 -9.40
CA GLN A 38 -4.79 -7.56 -9.37
C GLN A 38 -3.60 -6.60 -9.23
N LEU A 39 -2.65 -6.90 -8.34
CA LEU A 39 -1.42 -6.14 -8.19
C LEU A 39 -0.56 -6.18 -9.46
N ALA A 40 -0.50 -7.33 -10.14
CA ALA A 40 0.23 -7.47 -11.40
C ALA A 40 -0.42 -6.66 -12.53
N GLU A 41 -1.74 -6.58 -12.59
CA GLU A 41 -2.45 -5.74 -13.55
C GLU A 41 -2.25 -4.25 -13.24
N ALA A 42 -2.39 -3.85 -11.98
CA ALA A 42 -2.08 -2.48 -11.54
C ALA A 42 -0.61 -2.11 -11.83
N TYR A 43 0.33 -3.06 -11.68
CA TYR A 43 1.73 -2.86 -12.05
C TYR A 43 1.89 -2.52 -13.53
N LYS A 44 1.24 -3.28 -14.42
CA LYS A 44 1.30 -3.05 -15.87
C LYS A 44 0.72 -1.68 -16.23
N GLN A 45 -0.37 -1.28 -15.59
CA GLN A 45 -1.01 0.01 -15.83
C GLN A 45 -0.11 1.17 -15.36
N THR A 46 0.39 1.12 -14.11
CA THR A 46 1.31 2.12 -13.57
C THR A 46 2.60 2.21 -14.41
N LEU A 47 3.09 1.09 -14.96
CA LEU A 47 4.26 1.08 -15.83
C LEU A 47 4.06 1.91 -17.11
N GLN A 48 2.82 2.02 -17.62
CA GLN A 48 2.52 2.83 -18.80
C GLN A 48 2.57 4.34 -18.51
N GLU A 49 2.47 4.74 -17.24
CA GLU A 49 2.43 6.13 -16.81
C GLU A 49 3.82 6.70 -16.50
N VAL A 50 4.85 5.84 -16.42
CA VAL A 50 6.21 6.23 -16.04
C VAL A 50 7.18 6.09 -17.23
N PRO A 51 8.10 7.06 -17.43
CA PRO A 51 9.03 7.04 -18.57
C PRO A 51 10.20 6.06 -18.40
N THR A 52 10.40 5.52 -17.20
CA THR A 52 11.56 4.71 -16.83
C THR A 52 11.09 3.44 -16.16
N ALA A 53 11.70 2.29 -16.50
CA ALA A 53 11.40 1.03 -15.84
C ALA A 53 11.72 1.11 -14.33
N PRO A 54 10.89 0.52 -13.43
CA PRO A 54 11.07 0.61 -11.98
C PRO A 54 12.48 0.20 -11.50
N ARG A 55 13.08 -0.82 -12.10
CA ARG A 55 14.45 -1.27 -11.76
C ARG A 55 15.53 -0.21 -12.01
N ALA A 56 15.31 0.72 -12.94
CA ALA A 56 16.23 1.82 -13.24
C ALA A 56 15.92 3.09 -12.42
N MET A 57 14.82 3.12 -11.66
CA MET A 57 14.50 4.25 -10.79
C MET A 57 15.38 4.25 -9.54
N ARG A 58 15.60 5.43 -8.98
CA ARG A 58 16.16 5.59 -7.62
C ARG A 58 15.22 4.99 -6.57
N PRO A 59 15.70 4.61 -5.38
CA PRO A 59 14.88 3.97 -4.34
C PRO A 59 13.58 4.71 -4.01
N ALA A 60 13.64 6.02 -3.80
CA ALA A 60 12.45 6.84 -3.55
C ALA A 60 11.44 6.81 -4.70
N GLY A 61 11.92 6.78 -5.95
CA GLY A 61 11.04 6.62 -7.12
C GLY A 61 10.39 5.25 -7.20
N ARG A 62 11.13 4.19 -6.81
CA ARG A 62 10.56 2.84 -6.72
C ARG A 62 9.50 2.73 -5.62
N LEU A 63 9.70 3.39 -4.49
CA LEU A 63 8.72 3.45 -3.40
C LEU A 63 7.40 4.05 -3.91
N LEU A 64 7.46 5.25 -4.49
CA LEU A 64 6.28 5.91 -5.07
C LEU A 64 5.60 5.06 -6.14
N PHE A 65 6.38 4.40 -7.00
CA PHE A 65 5.85 3.49 -8.01
C PHE A 65 5.06 2.33 -7.36
N VAL A 66 5.64 1.66 -6.36
CA VAL A 66 4.99 0.52 -5.69
C VAL A 66 3.76 0.99 -4.92
N GLU A 67 3.82 2.11 -4.19
CA GLU A 67 2.64 2.70 -3.55
C GLU A 67 1.50 2.97 -4.54
N GLN A 68 1.82 3.43 -5.74
CA GLN A 68 0.83 3.67 -6.79
C GLN A 68 0.24 2.36 -7.33
N VAL A 69 1.04 1.30 -7.46
CA VAL A 69 0.56 -0.05 -7.79
C VAL A 69 -0.44 -0.55 -6.75
N PHE A 70 -0.09 -0.48 -5.46
CA PHE A 70 -0.98 -0.89 -4.38
C PHE A 70 -2.27 -0.09 -4.36
N ARG A 71 -2.17 1.23 -4.47
CA ARG A 71 -3.34 2.12 -4.52
C ARG A 71 -4.23 1.84 -5.73
N GLY A 72 -3.64 1.57 -6.89
CA GLY A 72 -4.37 1.21 -8.11
C GLY A 72 -5.11 -0.14 -7.99
N ALA A 73 -4.55 -1.07 -7.22
CA ALA A 73 -5.20 -2.34 -6.88
C ALA A 73 -6.19 -2.24 -5.70
N GLY A 74 -6.33 -1.08 -5.06
CA GLY A 74 -7.24 -0.88 -3.93
C GLY A 74 -6.69 -1.29 -2.56
N TYR A 75 -5.36 -1.36 -2.43
CA TYR A 75 -4.66 -1.75 -1.20
C TYR A 75 -3.71 -0.65 -0.70
N ASP A 76 -3.38 -0.73 0.58
CA ASP A 76 -2.37 0.10 1.21
C ASP A 76 -1.02 -0.63 1.30
N TYR A 77 0.02 0.00 0.78
CA TYR A 77 1.36 -0.58 0.75
C TYR A 77 1.95 -0.72 2.17
N ALA A 78 1.86 0.31 3.01
CA ALA A 78 2.43 0.29 4.35
C ALA A 78 1.72 -0.75 5.24
N ALA A 79 0.39 -0.84 5.16
CA ALA A 79 -0.37 -1.87 5.85
C ALA A 79 0.00 -3.28 5.36
N THR A 80 0.24 -3.45 4.05
CA THR A 80 0.71 -4.74 3.49
C THR A 80 2.11 -5.09 4.00
N LEU A 81 3.02 -4.12 4.05
CA LEU A 81 4.35 -4.30 4.61
C LEU A 81 4.28 -4.73 6.08
N THR A 82 3.39 -4.12 6.88
CA THR A 82 3.17 -4.50 8.28
C THR A 82 2.73 -5.96 8.41
N VAL A 83 1.69 -6.40 7.69
CA VAL A 83 1.20 -7.79 7.82
C VAL A 83 2.23 -8.82 7.35
N LEU A 84 3.02 -8.52 6.32
CA LEU A 84 4.13 -9.37 5.89
C LEU A 84 5.25 -9.42 6.94
N ALA A 85 5.59 -8.27 7.53
CA ALA A 85 6.58 -8.18 8.58
C ALA A 85 6.14 -8.92 9.85
N GLU A 86 4.85 -9.04 10.12
CA GLU A 86 4.33 -9.82 11.24
C GLU A 86 4.35 -11.32 10.96
N GLY A 87 3.88 -11.74 9.78
CA GLY A 87 3.42 -13.12 9.56
C GLY A 87 3.78 -13.78 8.23
N LEU A 88 4.81 -13.33 7.50
CA LEU A 88 5.24 -14.01 6.27
C LEU A 88 5.53 -15.50 6.51
N ASP A 89 4.80 -16.37 5.80
CA ASP A 89 5.15 -17.78 5.62
C ASP A 89 6.02 -17.95 4.37
N ALA A 90 7.33 -18.18 4.56
CA ALA A 90 8.28 -18.38 3.47
C ALA A 90 8.05 -19.70 2.70
N GLY A 91 7.20 -20.61 3.19
CA GLY A 91 6.77 -21.80 2.45
C GLY A 91 5.68 -21.52 1.42
N ASP A 92 4.92 -20.43 1.58
CA ASP A 92 3.84 -20.03 0.68
C ASP A 92 4.38 -19.18 -0.48
N LYS A 93 4.26 -19.69 -1.71
CA LYS A 93 4.71 -18.98 -2.91
C LYS A 93 4.01 -17.63 -3.09
N ASN A 94 2.70 -17.55 -2.82
CA ASN A 94 1.95 -16.32 -3.03
C ASN A 94 2.40 -15.23 -2.06
N GLN A 95 2.67 -15.59 -0.81
CA GLN A 95 3.20 -14.63 0.16
C GLN A 95 4.62 -14.19 -0.20
N ARG A 96 5.45 -15.10 -0.71
CA ARG A 96 6.79 -14.74 -1.21
C ARG A 96 6.73 -13.78 -2.39
N ASP A 97 5.89 -14.04 -3.38
CA ASP A 97 5.72 -13.15 -4.54
C ASP A 97 5.24 -11.76 -4.09
N LEU A 98 4.31 -11.70 -3.12
CA LEU A 98 3.86 -10.44 -2.53
C LEU A 98 5.00 -9.72 -1.80
N ALA A 99 5.80 -10.43 -1.01
CA ALA A 99 6.94 -9.89 -0.29
C ALA A 99 8.05 -9.39 -1.22
N GLU A 100 8.28 -10.07 -2.35
CA GLU A 100 9.20 -9.62 -3.39
C GLU A 100 8.72 -8.30 -4.01
N LEU A 101 7.43 -8.16 -4.31
CA LEU A 101 6.86 -6.90 -4.81
C LEU A 101 7.00 -5.76 -3.79
N VAL A 102 6.63 -6.02 -2.52
CA VAL A 102 6.70 -5.04 -1.43
C VAL A 102 8.13 -4.60 -1.17
N SER A 103 9.11 -5.50 -1.32
CA SER A 103 10.52 -5.19 -1.06
C SER A 103 11.25 -4.46 -2.19
N LEU A 104 10.65 -4.33 -3.39
CA LEU A 104 11.28 -3.67 -4.54
C LEU A 104 11.92 -2.29 -4.25
N PRO A 105 11.30 -1.40 -3.44
CA PRO A 105 11.89 -0.08 -3.17
C PRO A 105 13.24 -0.17 -2.48
N PHE A 106 13.38 -1.11 -1.55
CA PHE A 106 14.54 -1.28 -0.69
C PHE A 106 15.39 -2.53 -0.97
N ALA A 107 15.06 -3.29 -2.02
CA ALA A 107 15.86 -4.41 -2.47
C ALA A 107 17.30 -3.96 -2.79
N GLY A 108 18.27 -4.64 -2.17
CA GLY A 108 19.70 -4.37 -2.36
C GLY A 108 20.23 -3.12 -1.66
N LEU A 109 19.43 -2.40 -0.87
CA LEU A 109 19.93 -1.30 -0.06
C LEU A 109 20.76 -1.78 1.13
N SER A 110 21.76 -0.98 1.51
CA SER A 110 22.39 -1.07 2.82
C SER A 110 21.42 -0.60 3.90
N ASP A 111 21.74 -0.85 5.17
CA ASP A 111 20.90 -0.40 6.29
C ASP A 111 20.84 1.14 6.34
N ALA A 112 21.96 1.83 6.07
CA ALA A 112 21.97 3.30 5.94
C ALA A 112 21.07 3.78 4.79
N GLY A 113 21.07 3.11 3.64
CA GLY A 113 20.18 3.46 2.53
C GLY A 113 18.70 3.17 2.82
N LEU A 114 18.41 2.20 3.68
CA LEU A 114 17.06 1.93 4.17
C LEU A 114 16.59 3.05 5.12
N ASP A 115 17.47 3.50 6.03
CA ASP A 115 17.21 4.59 6.98
C ASP A 115 16.99 5.95 6.28
N GLU A 116 17.64 6.15 5.13
CA GLU A 116 17.40 7.33 4.28
C GLU A 116 16.06 7.26 3.54
N LEU A 117 15.57 6.06 3.22
CA LEU A 117 14.35 5.85 2.42
C LEU A 117 13.09 5.83 3.28
N LEU A 118 13.13 5.16 4.43
CA LEU A 118 11.98 4.85 5.26
C LEU A 118 12.16 5.39 6.68
N SER A 119 11.06 5.55 7.42
CA SER A 119 11.10 6.01 8.82
C SER A 119 9.97 5.39 9.64
N GLY A 120 10.05 5.50 10.97
CA GLY A 120 9.02 5.00 11.89
C GLY A 120 8.78 3.50 11.77
N ASP A 121 7.52 3.09 11.87
CA ASP A 121 7.09 1.69 11.81
C ASP A 121 7.42 1.05 10.45
N GLU A 122 7.39 1.82 9.37
CA GLU A 122 7.67 1.32 8.02
C GLU A 122 9.13 0.85 7.89
N LEU A 123 10.07 1.59 8.48
CA LEU A 123 11.48 1.20 8.53
C LEU A 123 11.67 -0.10 9.32
N GLU A 124 11.04 -0.21 10.48
CA GLU A 124 11.12 -1.41 11.31
C GLU A 124 10.53 -2.62 10.59
N ASN A 125 9.36 -2.47 9.97
CA ASN A 125 8.70 -3.53 9.22
C ASN A 125 9.52 -3.95 7.99
N ALA A 126 10.17 -3.02 7.28
CA ALA A 126 11.07 -3.35 6.19
C ALA A 126 12.29 -4.16 6.65
N ARG A 127 12.87 -3.84 7.82
CA ARG A 127 13.97 -4.61 8.41
C ARG A 127 13.52 -6.02 8.79
N LEU A 128 12.37 -6.13 9.44
CA LEU A 128 11.76 -7.41 9.82
C LEU A 128 11.44 -8.28 8.60
N LEU A 129 10.92 -7.68 7.52
CA LEU A 129 10.67 -8.39 6.28
C LEU A 129 11.97 -8.87 5.61
N ARG A 130 13.02 -8.03 5.56
CA ARG A 130 14.34 -8.44 5.05
C ARG A 130 14.94 -9.60 5.82
N GLN A 131 14.72 -9.68 7.13
CA GLN A 131 15.21 -10.80 7.94
C GLN A 131 14.47 -12.10 7.61
N ARG A 132 13.17 -12.04 7.33
CA ARG A 132 12.33 -13.21 6.99
C ARG A 132 12.55 -13.74 5.57
N LEU A 133 13.03 -12.88 4.66
CA LEU A 133 13.33 -13.25 3.26
C LEU A 133 14.72 -13.85 3.05
N LYS A 134 15.57 -13.89 4.08
CA LYS A 134 16.91 -14.52 4.04
C LYS A 134 16.82 -16.02 4.29
#